data_AF-A0A1J5P3F4-F1
#
_entry.id   AF-A0A1J5P3F4-F1
#
_cell.length_a   1.000
_cell.length_b   1.000
_cell.length_c   1.000
_cell.angle_alpha   90.00
_cell.angle_beta   90.00
_cell.angle_gamma   90.00
#
_symmetry.space_group_name_H-M   'P 1'
#
loop_
_entity.id
_entity.type
_entity.pdbx_description
1 polymer ?
#
loop_
_entity_poly.entity_id
_entity_poly.type
_entity_poly.pdbx_seq_one_letter_code
_entity_poly.pdbx_strand_id
1 'polypeptide(L)'
;MRFSVANVHDPVDTGAIENPDATRQEKIENQRVSEVSPTASPFYPLETPMKLLTHLGIALFAGLFALGGLAATQDINGVKVEDSASVAGNTLQLNGAGTRVKIFFKVYVAALYLGQKTHVPDEVTSQSGPKRLSVTMVRDVGAEVMSEALTKGIEDNQGKAALTKFATDLTRMEQIFADQKKLMTGDNFLIDWIPGSGTVITVKGKVQGEPFKDADFYAALMSVWLGASPVDDRLKTALLGGQ
;
A
#
# COMPACT_ATOMS: atom_id res chain seq x y z
N MET A 1 16.43 3.39 -56.42
CA MET A 1 15.16 3.36 -57.18
C MET A 1 14.04 2.99 -56.22
N ARG A 2 13.01 3.84 -56.15
CA ARG A 2 11.74 3.65 -55.42
C ARG A 2 10.84 2.68 -56.19
N PHE A 3 10.04 1.85 -55.51
CA PHE A 3 8.63 1.48 -55.79
C PHE A 3 8.19 0.62 -54.59
N SER A 4 7.25 0.99 -53.72
CA SER A 4 5.86 1.46 -53.82
C SER A 4 4.86 0.33 -53.53
N VAL A 5 3.99 0.65 -52.58
CA VAL A 5 2.93 -0.08 -51.90
C VAL A 5 1.79 -0.47 -52.85
N ALA A 6 1.12 -1.60 -52.61
CA ALA A 6 -0.34 -1.71 -52.78
C ALA A 6 -0.91 -2.93 -52.04
N ASN A 7 -2.14 -2.73 -51.59
CA ASN A 7 -2.92 -3.40 -50.56
C ASN A 7 -4.23 -3.84 -51.23
N VAL A 8 -4.68 -5.10 -51.12
CA VAL A 8 -6.06 -5.52 -51.53
C VAL A 8 -6.43 -6.77 -50.70
N HIS A 9 -7.23 -6.67 -49.64
CA HIS A 9 -8.69 -6.69 -49.58
C HIS A 9 -9.30 -8.11 -49.75
N ASP A 10 -9.56 -8.78 -48.62
CA ASP A 10 -10.44 -9.94 -48.53
C ASP A 10 -11.88 -9.49 -48.21
N PRO A 11 -12.91 -9.99 -48.92
CA PRO A 11 -14.29 -9.87 -48.50
C PRO A 11 -14.81 -11.11 -47.78
N VAL A 12 -15.63 -10.85 -46.77
CA VAL A 12 -16.58 -11.75 -46.11
C VAL A 12 -17.80 -11.93 -47.04
N ASP A 13 -18.39 -13.14 -47.15
CA ASP A 13 -19.77 -13.46 -46.72
C ASP A 13 -20.34 -14.80 -47.27
N THR A 14 -21.29 -15.29 -46.49
CA THR A 14 -22.10 -16.51 -46.34
C THR A 14 -22.97 -16.96 -47.55
N GLY A 15 -23.39 -18.24 -47.57
CA GLY A 15 -24.45 -18.71 -48.48
C GLY A 15 -24.61 -20.24 -48.56
N ALA A 16 -25.84 -20.71 -48.34
CA ALA A 16 -26.30 -22.09 -48.21
C ALA A 16 -26.18 -22.98 -49.47
N ILE A 17 -26.18 -24.31 -49.28
CA ILE A 17 -26.60 -25.28 -50.29
C ILE A 17 -27.43 -26.40 -49.67
N GLU A 18 -28.69 -26.38 -50.08
CA GLU A 18 -29.77 -27.35 -50.03
C GLU A 18 -29.41 -28.57 -50.92
N ASN A 19 -29.87 -29.78 -50.57
CA ASN A 19 -29.88 -30.89 -51.54
C ASN A 19 -31.17 -31.72 -51.38
N PRO A 20 -32.03 -31.78 -52.42
CA PRO A 20 -33.30 -32.48 -52.42
C PRO A 20 -33.14 -33.91 -52.95
N ASP A 21 -33.80 -34.89 -52.35
CA ASP A 21 -34.30 -36.01 -53.14
C ASP A 21 -35.51 -36.66 -52.48
N ALA A 22 -36.65 -36.10 -52.82
CA ALA A 22 -37.91 -36.80 -52.78
C ALA A 22 -38.12 -37.41 -54.16
N THR A 23 -38.16 -38.73 -54.28
CA THR A 23 -39.18 -39.33 -55.14
C THR A 23 -39.40 -40.79 -54.80
N ARG A 24 -40.69 -41.13 -54.63
CA ARG A 24 -41.39 -42.26 -55.28
C ARG A 24 -40.70 -43.64 -55.22
N GLN A 25 -41.35 -44.72 -54.83
CA GLN A 25 -42.76 -45.05 -55.00
C GLN A 25 -42.98 -46.38 -54.29
N GLU A 26 -43.99 -46.44 -53.43
CA GLU A 26 -45.22 -47.21 -53.65
C GLU A 26 -45.05 -48.74 -53.67
N LYS A 27 -45.96 -49.34 -52.89
CA LYS A 27 -46.61 -50.63 -53.14
C LYS A 27 -45.76 -51.84 -52.69
N ILE A 28 -46.20 -52.65 -51.73
CA ILE A 28 -47.38 -53.51 -51.78
C ILE A 28 -47.58 -54.17 -50.39
N GLU A 29 -48.86 -54.32 -49.98
CA GLU A 29 -49.50 -55.38 -49.16
C GLU A 29 -48.67 -56.10 -48.08
N ASN A 30 -49.10 -56.22 -46.83
CA ASN A 30 -50.25 -56.99 -46.31
C ASN A 30 -50.01 -56.95 -44.77
N GLN A 31 -50.93 -56.94 -43.82
CA GLN A 31 -52.15 -57.72 -43.66
C GLN A 31 -52.80 -57.28 -42.31
N ARG A 32 -54.13 -57.08 -42.32
CA ARG A 32 -55.16 -57.55 -41.34
C ARG A 32 -54.89 -57.57 -39.81
N VAL A 33 -55.83 -57.35 -38.87
CA VAL A 33 -57.28 -57.03 -38.78
C VAL A 33 -57.65 -57.02 -37.27
N SER A 34 -58.61 -56.15 -36.86
CA SER A 34 -59.59 -56.18 -35.72
C SER A 34 -59.14 -56.58 -34.28
N GLU A 35 -59.77 -56.24 -33.13
CA GLU A 35 -61.13 -55.84 -32.73
C GLU A 35 -61.17 -55.42 -31.21
N VAL A 36 -61.84 -54.30 -30.88
CA VAL A 36 -62.85 -54.02 -29.80
C VAL A 36 -62.62 -54.32 -28.27
N SER A 37 -62.54 -53.23 -27.45
CA SER A 37 -63.23 -52.79 -26.17
C SER A 37 -63.60 -53.78 -25.01
N PRO A 38 -63.89 -53.37 -23.72
CA PRO A 38 -64.42 -52.07 -23.24
C PRO A 38 -64.04 -51.51 -21.82
N THR A 39 -64.38 -50.22 -21.62
CA THR A 39 -64.84 -49.51 -20.38
C THR A 39 -64.03 -49.50 -19.08
N ALA A 40 -63.66 -48.30 -18.61
CA ALA A 40 -64.17 -47.66 -17.38
C ALA A 40 -63.45 -46.33 -17.09
N SER A 41 -64.20 -45.25 -16.90
CA SER A 41 -63.70 -44.00 -16.29
C SER A 41 -64.27 -43.86 -14.88
N PRO A 42 -63.54 -43.23 -13.94
CA PRO A 42 -64.20 -42.47 -12.90
C PRO A 42 -63.74 -41.01 -12.81
N PHE A 43 -64.57 -40.30 -12.05
CA PHE A 43 -64.82 -38.87 -11.86
C PHE A 43 -63.75 -38.11 -11.02
N TYR A 44 -63.76 -36.77 -11.17
CA TYR A 44 -62.94 -35.71 -10.53
C TYR A 44 -63.21 -35.49 -9.00
N PRO A 45 -62.44 -34.66 -8.23
CA PRO A 45 -62.55 -33.18 -8.30
C PRO A 45 -61.25 -32.35 -8.07
N LEU A 46 -61.31 -31.07 -8.49
CA LEU A 46 -60.41 -29.98 -8.11
C LEU A 46 -60.61 -29.58 -6.64
N GLU A 47 -59.54 -29.31 -5.88
CA GLU A 47 -59.53 -28.28 -4.83
C GLU A 47 -58.16 -27.56 -4.69
N THR A 48 -58.25 -26.24 -4.95
CA THR A 48 -57.55 -25.02 -4.48
C THR A 48 -56.02 -24.87 -4.30
N PRO A 49 -55.51 -23.63 -4.54
CA PRO A 49 -54.09 -23.29 -4.62
C PRO A 49 -53.51 -22.82 -3.26
N MET A 50 -52.21 -22.52 -3.26
CA MET A 50 -51.47 -21.67 -2.29
C MET A 50 -50.63 -22.40 -1.24
N LYS A 51 -49.39 -22.75 -1.63
CA LYS A 51 -48.19 -22.61 -0.79
C LYS A 51 -47.01 -22.09 -1.62
N LEU A 52 -47.24 -20.97 -2.30
CA LEU A 52 -46.18 -19.98 -2.50
C LEU A 52 -45.96 -19.34 -1.11
N LEU A 53 -44.71 -19.05 -0.72
CA LEU A 53 -44.26 -18.58 0.60
C LEU A 53 -43.91 -19.65 1.65
N THR A 54 -42.86 -20.45 1.42
CA THR A 54 -42.03 -20.92 2.57
C THR A 54 -40.58 -21.25 2.21
N HIS A 55 -40.01 -20.70 1.14
CA HIS A 55 -38.59 -20.90 0.81
C HIS A 55 -37.89 -19.57 0.45
N LEU A 56 -38.39 -18.45 0.98
CA LEU A 56 -37.74 -17.14 0.91
C LEU A 56 -37.36 -16.72 2.34
N GLY A 57 -36.39 -17.42 2.93
CA GLY A 57 -36.01 -17.17 4.32
C GLY A 57 -34.66 -17.71 4.77
N ILE A 58 -33.86 -18.31 3.88
CA ILE A 58 -32.50 -18.80 4.22
C ILE A 58 -31.59 -18.60 3.00
N ALA A 59 -31.43 -17.35 2.55
CA ALA A 59 -30.41 -16.98 1.57
C ALA A 59 -29.97 -15.51 1.75
N LEU A 60 -29.97 -15.01 2.99
CA LEU A 60 -29.48 -13.67 3.31
C LEU A 60 -28.57 -13.70 4.54
N PHE A 61 -27.57 -14.58 4.52
CA PHE A 61 -26.45 -14.54 5.48
C PHE A 61 -25.19 -15.14 4.86
N ALA A 62 -24.94 -14.85 3.58
CA ALA A 62 -23.62 -15.05 2.99
C ALA A 62 -22.72 -13.92 3.51
N GLY A 63 -21.80 -14.29 4.39
CA GLY A 63 -21.07 -13.41 5.29
C GLY A 63 -20.35 -12.26 4.60
N LEU A 64 -20.75 -11.05 4.99
CA LEU A 64 -19.91 -9.85 4.91
C LEU A 64 -18.99 -9.82 6.13
N PHE A 65 -18.13 -10.82 6.29
CA PHE A 65 -16.97 -10.72 7.18
C PHE A 65 -15.85 -10.06 6.39
N ALA A 66 -16.01 -8.76 6.10
CA ALA A 66 -14.86 -7.92 5.89
C ALA A 66 -14.17 -7.80 7.26
N LEU A 67 -13.26 -8.74 7.57
CA LEU A 67 -12.26 -8.50 8.59
C LEU A 67 -11.43 -7.32 8.09
N GLY A 68 -11.87 -6.10 8.40
CA GLY A 68 -10.96 -4.97 8.47
C GLY A 68 -9.90 -5.38 9.50
N GLY A 69 -8.69 -5.70 9.03
CA GLY A 69 -7.58 -5.97 9.90
C GLY A 69 -7.52 -4.83 10.92
N LEU A 70 -7.65 -5.16 12.20
CA LEU A 70 -7.39 -4.19 13.26
C LEU A 70 -5.97 -3.69 13.01
N ALA A 71 -5.84 -2.42 12.62
CA ALA A 71 -4.54 -1.80 12.49
C ALA A 71 -3.83 -2.01 13.82
N ALA A 72 -2.73 -2.76 13.79
CA ALA A 72 -2.07 -3.19 15.01
C ALA A 72 -1.22 -2.03 15.51
N THR A 73 -1.82 -1.13 16.27
CA THR A 73 -1.11 -0.01 16.89
C THR A 73 -0.25 -0.52 18.04
N GLN A 74 1.06 -0.24 17.98
CA GLN A 74 1.98 -0.51 19.08
C GLN A 74 2.08 0.72 19.99
N ASP A 75 2.02 0.53 21.30
CA ASP A 75 2.33 1.60 22.26
C ASP A 75 3.79 1.49 22.68
N ILE A 76 4.59 2.51 22.37
CA ILE A 76 5.98 2.62 22.78
C ILE A 76 6.11 3.89 23.62
N ASN A 77 6.26 3.74 24.94
CA ASN A 77 6.37 4.87 25.88
C ASN A 77 5.24 5.92 25.76
N GLY A 78 4.00 5.49 25.51
CA GLY A 78 2.85 6.37 25.31
C GLY A 78 2.74 6.96 23.91
N VAL A 79 3.65 6.62 22.99
CA VAL A 79 3.53 6.96 21.57
C VAL A 79 2.81 5.82 20.85
N LYS A 80 1.68 6.14 20.23
CA LYS A 80 0.98 5.25 19.32
C LYS A 80 1.72 5.17 17.99
N VAL A 81 2.20 3.99 17.66
CA VAL A 81 2.86 3.68 16.39
C VAL A 81 1.90 2.83 15.57
N GLU A 82 1.43 3.38 14.47
CA GLU A 82 0.54 2.66 13.55
C GLU A 82 1.32 1.65 12.72
N ASP A 83 0.64 0.60 12.25
CA ASP A 83 1.24 -0.42 11.38
C ASP A 83 1.44 0.06 9.94
N SER A 84 0.87 1.21 9.60
CA SER A 84 0.89 1.79 8.26
C SER A 84 0.81 3.31 8.28
N ALA A 85 1.26 3.94 7.20
CA ALA A 85 1.20 5.38 7.00
C ALA A 85 0.89 5.73 5.55
N SER A 86 0.10 6.78 5.31
CA SER A 86 -0.11 7.29 3.95
C SER A 86 0.86 8.43 3.64
N VAL A 87 1.58 8.32 2.52
CA VAL A 87 2.53 9.31 2.01
C VAL A 87 2.31 9.49 0.51
N ALA A 88 1.98 10.71 0.09
CA ALA A 88 1.73 11.03 -1.32
C ALA A 88 0.77 10.04 -2.01
N GLY A 89 -0.33 9.67 -1.35
CA GLY A 89 -1.34 8.74 -1.85
C GLY A 89 -0.94 7.25 -1.83
N ASN A 90 0.26 6.92 -1.36
CA ASN A 90 0.72 5.53 -1.23
C ASN A 90 0.61 5.08 0.24
N THR A 91 0.16 3.84 0.45
CA THR A 91 0.18 3.20 1.77
C THR A 91 1.54 2.54 1.99
N LEU A 92 2.24 2.97 3.03
CA LEU A 92 3.50 2.41 3.51
C LEU A 92 3.23 1.51 4.72
N GLN A 93 4.07 0.50 4.90
CA GLN A 93 4.02 -0.42 6.03
C GLN A 93 5.09 -0.08 7.06
N LEU A 94 4.79 -0.29 8.33
CA LEU A 94 5.77 -0.17 9.41
C LEU A 94 6.88 -1.22 9.21
N ASN A 95 8.08 -0.75 8.93
CA ASN A 95 9.28 -1.57 8.90
C ASN A 95 9.72 -1.95 10.32
N GLY A 96 9.76 -0.94 11.19
CA GLY A 96 10.15 -1.10 12.59
C GLY A 96 10.06 0.21 13.36
N ALA A 97 10.02 0.11 14.68
CA ALA A 97 9.94 1.25 15.59
C ALA A 97 10.69 0.99 16.88
N GLY A 98 11.24 2.05 17.47
CA GLY A 98 12.04 1.94 18.69
C GLY A 98 12.20 3.27 19.40
N THR A 99 12.84 3.22 20.57
CA THR A 99 13.10 4.41 21.38
C THR A 99 14.56 4.79 21.28
N ARG A 100 14.86 6.06 21.00
CA ARG A 100 16.21 6.58 21.21
C ARG A 100 16.46 6.73 22.70
N VAL A 101 17.51 6.10 23.21
CA VAL A 101 17.98 6.26 24.59
C VAL A 101 19.37 6.89 24.57
N LYS A 102 19.51 8.04 25.24
CA LYS A 102 20.82 8.66 25.47
C LYS A 102 21.23 8.44 26.92
N ILE A 103 22.25 7.61 27.13
CA ILE A 103 22.77 7.17 28.44
C ILE A 103 21.70 6.39 29.23
N PHE A 104 20.74 7.08 29.86
CA PHE A 104 19.60 6.47 30.56
C PHE A 104 18.26 7.19 30.29
N PHE A 105 18.25 8.22 29.45
CA PHE A 105 17.05 8.99 29.17
C PHE A 105 16.45 8.66 27.81
N LYS A 106 15.16 8.32 27.80
CA LYS A 106 14.36 8.18 26.58
C LYS A 106 14.16 9.55 25.95
N VAL A 107 14.53 9.71 24.68
CA VAL A 107 14.50 11.00 23.99
C VAL A 107 13.25 11.11 23.12
N TYR A 108 13.06 10.13 22.24
CA TYR A 108 11.92 10.04 21.34
C TYR A 108 11.65 8.58 20.96
N VAL A 109 10.47 8.34 20.41
CA VAL A 109 10.17 7.13 19.63
C VAL A 109 10.30 7.47 18.16
N ALA A 110 10.96 6.60 17.40
CA ALA A 110 10.98 6.70 15.94
C ALA A 110 10.35 5.47 15.31
N ALA A 111 9.70 5.67 14.17
CA ALA A 111 9.06 4.63 13.38
C ALA A 111 9.38 4.83 11.90
N LEU A 112 9.87 3.77 11.25
CA LEU A 112 10.24 3.76 9.83
C LEU A 112 9.15 3.06 9.03
N TYR A 113 8.64 3.73 8.01
CA TYR A 113 7.60 3.20 7.11
C TYR A 113 8.11 3.13 5.68
N LEU A 114 7.93 1.98 5.04
CA LEU A 114 8.48 1.66 3.72
C LEU A 114 7.44 0.97 2.85
N GLY A 115 7.62 1.06 1.52
CA GLY A 115 6.81 0.31 0.57
C GLY A 115 7.09 -1.19 0.66
N GLN A 116 8.37 -1.56 0.78
CA GLN A 116 8.84 -2.92 1.02
C GLN A 116 9.68 -2.95 2.30
N LYS A 117 9.40 -3.94 3.17
CA LYS A 117 10.16 -4.12 4.39
C LYS A 117 11.58 -4.60 4.08
N THR A 118 12.54 -4.18 4.89
CA THR A 118 13.92 -4.59 4.81
C THR A 118 14.61 -4.56 6.17
N HIS A 119 15.60 -5.44 6.32
CA HIS A 119 16.54 -5.45 7.44
C HIS A 119 17.91 -4.85 7.06
N VAL A 120 18.08 -4.43 5.80
CA VAL A 120 19.34 -3.92 5.25
C VAL A 120 19.28 -2.39 5.19
N PRO A 121 20.17 -1.67 5.88
CA PRO A 121 20.16 -0.20 5.92
C PRO A 121 20.12 0.45 4.54
N ASP A 122 20.96 -0.02 3.61
CA ASP A 122 21.12 0.59 2.29
C ASP A 122 19.87 0.42 1.40
N GLU A 123 19.05 -0.60 1.65
CA GLU A 123 17.80 -0.82 0.94
C GLU A 123 16.71 0.20 1.34
N VAL A 124 16.83 0.81 2.52
CA VAL A 124 15.87 1.81 2.99
C VAL A 124 15.85 3.02 2.05
N THR A 125 17.01 3.57 1.71
CA THR A 125 17.12 4.77 0.86
C THR A 125 17.07 4.43 -0.62
N SER A 126 17.59 3.26 -1.04
CA SER A 126 17.70 2.88 -2.46
C SER A 126 16.42 2.31 -3.08
N GLN A 127 15.50 1.72 -2.29
CA GLN A 127 14.25 1.18 -2.86
C GLN A 127 13.41 2.30 -3.52
N SER A 128 12.63 1.97 -4.54
CA SER A 128 11.73 2.94 -5.18
C SER A 128 10.56 3.33 -4.26
N GLY A 129 9.92 4.46 -4.57
CA GLY A 129 8.69 4.86 -3.90
C GLY A 129 8.90 5.73 -2.66
N PRO A 130 7.80 6.20 -2.06
CA PRO A 130 7.85 7.06 -0.89
C PRO A 130 8.29 6.31 0.37
N LYS A 131 8.86 7.05 1.32
CA LYS A 131 9.37 6.55 2.60
C LYS A 131 9.05 7.57 3.67
N ARG A 132 8.84 7.12 4.91
CA ARG A 132 8.66 8.02 6.06
C ARG A 132 9.49 7.56 7.24
N LEU A 133 10.25 8.47 7.82
CA LEU A 133 10.68 8.37 9.21
C LEU A 133 9.82 9.31 10.05
N SER A 134 9.12 8.76 11.04
CA SER A 134 8.36 9.52 12.02
C SER A 134 9.14 9.55 13.33
N VAL A 135 9.21 10.70 13.98
CA VAL A 135 9.83 10.88 15.30
C VAL A 135 8.88 11.64 16.21
N THR A 136 8.56 11.05 17.37
CA THR A 136 7.69 11.66 18.39
C THR A 136 8.44 11.76 19.71
N MET A 137 8.54 12.96 20.24
CA MET A 137 9.30 13.26 21.44
C MET A 137 8.63 12.63 22.66
N VAL A 138 9.42 11.97 23.51
CA VAL A 138 8.94 11.44 24.82
C VAL A 138 9.53 12.22 25.99
N ARG A 139 10.28 13.27 25.68
CA ARG A 139 10.74 14.29 26.60
C ARG A 139 10.93 15.59 25.85
N ASP A 140 11.01 16.64 26.62
CA ASP A 140 11.36 17.97 26.16
C ASP A 140 12.82 18.04 25.66
N VAL A 141 13.01 18.61 24.47
CA VAL A 141 14.32 18.84 23.86
C VAL A 141 14.35 20.21 23.20
N GLY A 142 15.40 20.99 23.45
CA GLY A 142 15.64 22.25 22.76
C GLY A 142 15.86 22.01 21.26
N ALA A 143 15.31 22.87 20.41
CA ALA A 143 15.35 22.60 18.98
C ALA A 143 16.77 22.72 18.40
N GLU A 144 17.60 23.61 18.96
CA GLU A 144 19.04 23.72 18.64
C GLU A 144 19.79 22.40 18.94
N VAL A 145 19.50 21.77 20.08
CA VAL A 145 20.09 20.47 20.45
C VAL A 145 19.70 19.38 19.45
N MET A 146 18.49 19.45 18.88
CA MET A 146 18.07 18.52 17.84
C MET A 146 18.78 18.78 16.52
N SER A 147 18.86 20.04 16.05
CA SER A 147 19.54 20.36 14.80
C SER A 147 21.04 20.06 14.86
N GLU A 148 21.71 20.42 15.97
CA GLU A 148 23.11 20.07 16.21
C GLU A 148 23.33 18.55 16.19
N ALA A 149 22.43 17.77 16.78
CA ALA A 149 22.53 16.33 16.78
C ALA A 149 22.37 15.72 15.36
N LEU A 150 21.53 16.32 14.51
CA LEU A 150 21.40 15.91 13.11
C LEU A 150 22.67 16.24 12.32
N THR A 151 23.18 17.47 12.44
CA THR A 151 24.43 17.91 11.77
C THR A 151 25.61 17.04 12.20
N LYS A 152 25.77 16.79 13.50
CA LYS A 152 26.80 15.91 14.06
C LYS A 152 26.65 14.47 13.56
N GLY A 153 25.42 13.95 13.49
CA GLY A 153 25.17 12.61 12.98
C GLY A 153 25.53 12.46 11.50
N ILE A 154 25.30 13.49 10.69
CA ILE A 154 25.74 13.51 9.29
C ILE A 154 27.27 13.52 9.22
N GLU A 155 27.94 14.36 10.02
CA GLU A 155 29.41 14.39 10.10
C GLU A 155 30.00 13.03 10.49
N ASP A 156 29.41 12.36 11.49
CA ASP A 156 29.90 11.08 12.01
C ASP A 156 29.75 9.91 11.02
N ASN A 157 28.83 10.03 10.05
CA ASN A 157 28.58 9.00 9.05
C ASN A 157 29.23 9.30 7.69
N GLN A 158 29.35 10.57 7.32
CA GLN A 158 29.77 10.99 5.97
C GLN A 158 31.05 11.86 5.97
N GLY A 159 31.57 12.19 7.15
CA GLY A 159 32.74 13.03 7.34
C GLY A 159 32.48 14.52 7.11
N LYS A 160 33.49 15.34 7.42
CA LYS A 160 33.42 16.82 7.32
C LYS A 160 33.13 17.33 5.91
N ALA A 161 33.53 16.60 4.88
CA ALA A 161 33.25 16.98 3.50
C ALA A 161 31.74 17.05 3.20
N ALA A 162 30.93 16.24 3.88
CA ALA A 162 29.48 16.29 3.77
C ALA A 162 28.90 17.59 4.34
N LEU A 163 29.49 18.15 5.40
CA LEU A 163 29.06 19.44 5.95
C LEU A 163 29.25 20.58 4.96
N THR A 164 30.33 20.53 4.18
CA THR A 164 30.53 21.49 3.08
C THR A 164 29.59 21.23 1.92
N LYS A 165 29.41 19.97 1.51
CA LYS A 165 28.52 19.58 0.41
C LYS A 165 27.07 20.02 0.67
N PHE A 166 26.58 19.82 1.89
CA PHE A 166 25.19 20.06 2.27
C PHE A 166 25.00 21.35 3.07
N ALA A 167 25.94 22.30 3.01
CA ALA A 167 25.90 23.51 3.86
C ALA A 167 24.55 24.24 3.77
N THR A 168 24.04 24.45 2.56
CA THR A 168 22.74 25.11 2.34
C THR A 168 21.57 24.32 2.92
N ASP A 169 21.56 23.00 2.74
CA ASP A 169 20.49 22.15 3.27
C ASP A 169 20.53 22.05 4.80
N LEU A 170 21.73 21.95 5.38
CA LEU A 170 21.96 21.95 6.83
C LEU A 170 21.50 23.28 7.46
N THR A 171 21.89 24.42 6.90
CA THR A 171 21.42 25.74 7.38
C THR A 171 19.90 25.85 7.33
N ARG A 172 19.26 25.36 6.26
CA ARG A 172 17.80 25.38 6.17
C ARG A 172 17.16 24.46 7.20
N MET A 173 17.72 23.27 7.44
CA MET A 173 17.25 22.34 8.47
C MET A 173 17.42 22.92 9.87
N GLU A 174 18.53 23.57 10.18
CA GLU A 174 18.77 24.30 11.42
C GLU A 174 17.71 25.38 11.64
N GLN A 175 17.39 26.18 10.62
CA GLN A 175 16.35 27.20 10.70
C GLN A 175 14.97 26.60 11.00
N ILE A 176 14.60 25.49 10.34
CA ILE A 176 13.32 24.81 10.56
C ILE A 176 13.15 24.43 12.04
N PHE A 177 14.20 23.91 12.68
CA PHE A 177 14.16 23.56 14.09
C PHE A 177 14.23 24.81 14.98
N ALA A 178 15.10 25.78 14.70
CA ALA A 178 15.22 27.02 15.46
C ALA A 178 13.86 27.74 15.59
N ASP A 179 13.06 27.77 14.53
CA ASP A 179 11.71 28.36 14.52
C ASP A 179 10.74 27.69 15.52
N GLN A 180 11.00 26.43 15.90
CA GLN A 180 10.20 25.71 16.90
C GLN A 180 10.56 26.12 18.33
N LYS A 181 11.78 26.64 18.54
CA LYS A 181 12.45 26.90 19.83
C LYS A 181 12.70 25.63 20.66
N LYS A 182 11.64 24.84 20.89
CA LYS A 182 11.65 23.63 21.68
C LYS A 182 10.61 22.62 21.14
N LEU A 183 10.98 21.35 21.19
CA LEU A 183 10.07 20.23 20.97
C LEU A 183 9.68 19.67 22.34
N MET A 184 8.39 19.73 22.65
CA MET A 184 7.82 19.22 23.90
C MET A 184 7.52 17.74 23.78
N THR A 185 7.36 17.08 24.91
CA THR A 185 6.80 15.71 24.95
C THR A 185 5.49 15.64 24.14
N GLY A 186 5.39 14.68 23.22
CA GLY A 186 4.27 14.51 22.30
C GLY A 186 4.41 15.26 20.97
N ASP A 187 5.29 16.26 20.87
CA ASP A 187 5.57 16.90 19.58
C ASP A 187 6.20 15.90 18.61
N ASN A 188 5.87 16.03 17.32
CA ASN A 188 6.37 15.15 16.28
C ASN A 188 7.07 15.91 15.16
N PHE A 189 8.00 15.22 14.50
CA PHE A 189 8.44 15.59 13.16
C PHE A 189 8.50 14.37 12.25
N LEU A 190 8.27 14.60 10.97
CA LEU A 190 8.26 13.61 9.91
C LEU A 190 9.32 13.97 8.87
N ILE A 191 10.01 12.97 8.37
CA ILE A 191 10.93 13.05 7.24
C ILE A 191 10.38 12.13 6.15
N ASP A 192 9.76 12.73 5.15
CA ASP A 192 9.16 12.01 4.03
C ASP A 192 10.05 12.14 2.79
N TRP A 193 10.46 11.02 2.21
CA TRP A 193 10.97 11.02 0.84
C TRP A 193 9.81 10.80 -0.12
N ILE A 194 9.63 11.71 -1.06
CA ILE A 194 8.61 11.61 -2.10
C ILE A 194 9.32 11.63 -3.47
N PRO A 195 9.30 10.54 -4.25
CA PRO A 195 9.89 10.50 -5.58
C PRO A 195 9.41 11.66 -6.47
N GLY A 196 10.34 12.31 -7.17
CA GLY A 196 10.07 13.49 -7.99
C GLY A 196 9.87 14.80 -7.21
N SER A 197 9.59 14.74 -5.90
CA SER A 197 9.41 15.93 -5.06
C SER A 197 10.62 16.22 -4.16
N GLY A 198 11.25 15.19 -3.59
CA GLY A 198 12.35 15.32 -2.63
C GLY A 198 11.95 15.03 -1.18
N THR A 199 12.76 15.48 -0.22
CA THR A 199 12.50 15.33 1.21
C THR A 199 11.56 16.41 1.72
N VAL A 200 10.42 16.01 2.29
CA VAL A 200 9.46 16.91 2.94
C VAL A 200 9.59 16.75 4.45
N ILE A 201 9.83 17.86 5.14
CA ILE A 201 9.88 17.91 6.60
C ILE A 201 8.55 18.44 7.11
N THR A 202 7.93 17.72 8.02
CA THR A 202 6.72 18.17 8.73
C THR A 202 7.05 18.24 10.21
N VAL A 203 6.71 19.34 10.89
CA VAL A 203 6.90 19.51 12.33
C VAL A 203 5.58 19.95 12.95
N LYS A 204 5.13 19.25 14.01
CA LYS A 204 3.84 19.49 14.68
C LYS A 204 2.67 19.54 13.68
N GLY A 205 2.67 18.61 12.73
CA GLY A 205 1.65 18.51 11.67
C GLY A 205 1.72 19.57 10.56
N LYS A 206 2.69 20.50 10.60
CA LYS A 206 2.87 21.55 9.58
C LYS A 206 4.07 21.26 8.68
N VAL A 207 3.86 21.26 7.37
CA VAL A 207 4.95 21.16 6.37
C VAL A 207 5.86 22.39 6.46
N GLN A 208 7.17 22.15 6.42
CA GLN A 208 8.21 23.15 6.62
C GLN A 208 8.89 23.49 5.30
N GLY A 209 8.50 24.63 4.72
CA GLY A 209 9.08 25.15 3.48
C GLY A 209 8.94 24.22 2.28
N GLU A 210 9.75 24.48 1.26
CA GLU A 210 9.83 23.65 0.05
C GLU A 210 10.56 22.33 0.31
N PRO A 211 10.33 21.26 -0.46
CA PRO A 211 11.07 20.01 -0.33
C PRO A 211 12.59 20.19 -0.56
N PHE A 212 13.43 19.43 0.17
CA PHE A 212 14.86 19.31 -0.12
C PHE A 212 15.04 18.40 -1.35
N LYS A 213 15.60 18.93 -2.43
CA LYS A 213 15.64 18.22 -3.73
C LYS A 213 16.80 17.22 -3.84
N ASP A 214 17.86 17.40 -3.06
CA ASP A 214 19.03 16.55 -3.12
C ASP A 214 18.77 15.19 -2.45
N ALA A 215 18.86 14.12 -3.26
CA ALA A 215 18.72 12.74 -2.79
C ALA A 215 19.91 12.31 -1.91
N ASP A 216 21.10 12.86 -2.16
CA ASP A 216 22.28 12.58 -1.35
C ASP A 216 22.14 13.22 0.03
N PHE A 217 21.49 14.39 0.12
CA PHE A 217 21.14 14.98 1.41
C PHE A 217 20.14 14.12 2.17
N TYR A 218 19.12 13.57 1.51
CA TYR A 218 18.19 12.62 2.12
C TYR A 218 18.93 11.39 2.68
N ALA A 219 19.82 10.80 1.88
CA ALA A 219 20.62 9.65 2.31
C ALA A 219 21.54 10.00 3.50
N ALA A 220 22.18 11.17 3.47
CA ALA A 220 22.99 11.67 4.57
C ALA A 220 22.15 11.87 5.84
N LEU A 221 20.97 12.48 5.73
CA LEU A 221 20.06 12.66 6.85
C LEU A 221 19.60 11.32 7.44
N MET A 222 19.21 10.36 6.61
CA MET A 222 18.83 9.03 7.06
C MET A 222 19.98 8.26 7.73
N SER A 223 21.23 8.55 7.36
CA SER A 223 22.41 7.92 7.98
C SER A 223 22.55 8.24 9.47
N VAL A 224 21.96 9.33 9.95
CA VAL A 224 21.88 9.65 11.40
C VAL A 224 21.23 8.50 12.18
N TRP A 225 20.25 7.80 11.60
CA TRP A 225 19.56 6.66 12.22
C TRP A 225 20.08 5.31 11.74
N LEU A 226 20.47 5.21 10.47
CA LEU A 226 20.69 3.92 9.81
C LEU A 226 22.15 3.68 9.37
N GLY A 227 23.00 4.69 9.48
CA GLY A 227 24.40 4.64 9.04
C GLY A 227 25.30 3.79 9.94
N ALA A 228 26.61 3.82 9.67
CA ALA A 228 27.61 3.07 10.42
C ALA A 228 27.79 3.59 11.86
N SER A 229 27.54 4.87 12.07
CA SER A 229 27.60 5.55 13.36
C SER A 229 26.22 6.12 13.72
N PRO A 230 25.20 5.27 14.01
CA PRO A 230 23.86 5.74 14.28
C PRO A 230 23.78 6.48 15.62
N VAL A 231 22.76 7.31 15.80
CA VAL A 231 22.50 7.99 17.08
C VAL A 231 22.22 7.05 18.25
N ASP A 232 21.85 5.80 17.95
CA ASP A 232 21.60 4.71 18.89
C ASP A 232 21.51 3.38 18.11
N ASP A 233 22.41 2.43 18.40
CA ASP A 233 22.45 1.12 17.72
C ASP A 233 21.21 0.27 17.96
N ARG A 234 20.60 0.36 19.15
CA ARG A 234 19.37 -0.37 19.46
C ARG A 234 18.21 0.21 18.68
N LEU A 235 18.17 1.54 18.56
CA LEU A 235 17.18 2.18 17.71
C LEU A 235 17.34 1.76 16.25
N LYS A 236 18.57 1.78 15.70
CA LYS A 236 18.83 1.30 14.33
C LYS A 236 18.30 -0.11 14.12
N THR A 237 18.64 -1.01 15.04
CA THR A 237 18.20 -2.43 15.00
C THR A 237 16.67 -2.51 14.99
N ALA A 238 16.00 -1.79 15.88
CA ALA A 238 14.55 -1.77 15.98
C ALA A 238 13.87 -1.17 14.73
N LEU A 239 14.42 -0.09 14.15
CA LEU A 239 13.91 0.53 12.91
C LEU A 239 14.04 -0.41 11.71
N LEU A 240 15.07 -1.27 11.69
CA LEU A 240 15.29 -2.29 10.69
C LEU A 240 14.53 -3.59 11.00
N GLY A 241 13.58 -3.59 11.94
CA GLY A 241 12.73 -4.75 12.23
C GLY A 241 13.43 -5.86 13.04
N GLY A 242 14.59 -5.59 13.62
CA GLY A 242 15.23 -6.45 14.61
C GLY A 242 14.63 -6.27 16.01
N GLN A 243 14.85 -7.26 16.89
CA GLN A 243 14.48 -7.23 18.31
C GLN A 243 15.70 -7.09 19.20
#